data_AF-A0A1G2D170-F1
#
_entry.id   AF-A0A1G2D170-F1
#
_cell.length_a   1.000
_cell.length_b   1.000
_cell.length_c   1.000
_cell.angle_alpha   90.00
_cell.angle_beta   90.00
_cell.angle_gamma   90.00
#
_symmetry.space_group_name_H-M   'P 1'
#
loop_
_entity.id
_entity.type
_entity.pdbx_description
1 polymer ?
#
loop_
_entity_poly.entity_id
_entity_poly.type
_entity_poly.pdbx_seq_one_letter_code
_entity_poly.pdbx_strand_id
1 'polypeptide(L)'
;MDKLIAWLRVEPTGFKLWWFFAKILVLMFAVEFLFGALLNIFGVPLRDETTLLIYLEESPIVFLFLVLPSLALLEEVFFRLPLAIFIAARGHPMVIFVVAIMLSAIFGYAHGGWWQIPLQGVSGFMLCIIFLKCGGLQNKYGKALLSSSCIHLISNWIAFYLMAVWGM
;
A
#
# COMPACT_ATOMS: atom_id res chain seq x y z
N MET A 1 21.91 6.24 -4.59
CA MET A 1 21.19 4.96 -4.68
C MET A 1 21.71 3.95 -3.64
N ASP A 2 23.01 3.80 -3.46
CA ASP A 2 23.60 2.80 -2.54
C ASP A 2 23.14 2.93 -1.09
N LYS A 3 23.01 4.15 -0.57
CA LYS A 3 22.47 4.41 0.78
C LYS A 3 21.04 3.88 0.95
N LEU A 4 20.19 4.04 -0.07
CA LEU A 4 18.81 3.55 -0.04
C LEU A 4 18.77 2.02 -0.03
N ILE A 5 19.56 1.38 -0.90
CA ILE A 5 19.65 -0.08 -0.98
C ILE A 5 20.21 -0.65 0.32
N ALA A 6 21.28 -0.05 0.85
CA ALA A 6 21.87 -0.43 2.13
C ALA A 6 20.84 -0.31 3.26
N TRP A 7 20.07 0.78 3.28
CA TRP A 7 18.97 0.92 4.23
C TRP A 7 17.90 -0.16 4.03
N LEU A 8 17.43 -0.44 2.82
CA LEU A 8 16.41 -1.47 2.56
C LEU A 8 16.85 -2.88 2.98
N ARG A 9 18.17 -3.16 2.93
CA ARG A 9 18.73 -4.45 3.35
C ARG A 9 18.74 -4.68 4.86
N VAL A 10 18.58 -3.64 5.67
CA VAL A 10 18.54 -3.77 7.13
C VAL A 10 17.10 -3.82 7.62
N GLU A 11 16.62 -5.00 8.02
CA GLU A 11 15.25 -5.15 8.54
C GLU A 11 15.07 -4.36 9.85
N PRO A 12 13.96 -3.63 10.01
CA PRO A 12 13.61 -3.03 11.29
C PRO A 12 13.11 -4.12 12.25
N THR A 13 13.51 -4.05 13.51
CA THR A 13 13.17 -5.05 14.54
C THR A 13 12.67 -4.38 15.82
N GLY A 14 11.87 -5.12 16.61
CA GLY A 14 11.30 -4.65 17.87
C GLY A 14 10.53 -3.33 17.71
N PHE A 15 10.78 -2.37 18.59
CA PHE A 15 10.13 -1.06 18.56
C PHE A 15 10.38 -0.26 17.28
N LYS A 16 11.53 -0.46 16.62
CA LYS A 16 11.87 0.24 15.36
C LYS A 16 10.96 -0.17 14.21
N LEU A 17 10.39 -1.39 14.24
CA LEU A 17 9.42 -1.86 13.26
C LEU A 17 8.12 -1.06 13.34
N TRP A 18 7.58 -0.92 14.55
CA TRP A 18 6.37 -0.15 14.78
C TRP A 18 6.53 1.32 14.41
N TRP A 19 7.68 1.91 14.73
CA TRP A 19 7.98 3.28 14.33
C TRP A 19 8.11 3.45 12.82
N PHE A 20 8.70 2.46 12.14
CA PHE A 20 8.76 2.44 10.68
C PHE A 20 7.35 2.37 10.06
N PHE A 21 6.49 1.48 10.56
CA PHE A 21 5.10 1.37 10.12
C PHE A 21 4.30 2.64 10.35
N ALA A 22 4.40 3.25 11.54
CA ALA A 22 3.73 4.51 11.83
C ALA A 22 4.15 5.63 10.87
N LYS A 23 5.45 5.75 10.57
CA LYS A 23 5.96 6.74 9.61
C LYS A 23 5.43 6.52 8.20
N ILE A 24 5.36 5.27 7.76
CA ILE A 24 4.82 4.94 6.44
C ILE A 24 3.33 5.29 6.39
N LEU A 25 2.54 4.89 7.39
CA LEU A 25 1.11 5.22 7.45
C LEU A 25 0.88 6.74 7.45
N VAL A 26 1.59 7.49 8.30
CA VAL A 26 1.49 8.97 8.32
C VAL A 26 1.80 9.57 6.95
N LEU A 27 2.86 9.08 6.28
CA LEU A 27 3.24 9.58 4.97
C LEU A 27 2.19 9.22 3.90
N MET A 28 1.66 8.01 3.92
CA MET A 28 0.58 7.57 3.01
C MET A 28 -0.63 8.50 3.14
N PHE A 29 -1.15 8.67 4.36
CA PHE A 29 -2.31 9.54 4.59
C PHE A 29 -2.03 11.02 4.31
N ALA A 30 -0.82 11.52 4.59
CA ALA A 30 -0.46 12.89 4.27
C ALA A 30 -0.46 13.15 2.76
N VAL A 31 0.04 12.20 1.96
CA VAL A 31 0.01 12.26 0.50
C VAL A 31 -1.43 12.16 -0.01
N GLU A 32 -2.20 11.19 0.49
CA GLU A 32 -3.59 10.99 0.11
C GLU A 32 -4.44 12.24 0.41
N PHE A 33 -4.26 12.84 1.59
CA PHE A 33 -4.94 14.09 1.96
C PHE A 33 -4.53 15.25 1.04
N LEU A 34 -3.23 15.44 0.78
CA LEU A 34 -2.74 16.52 -0.07
C LEU A 34 -3.27 16.41 -1.50
N PHE A 35 -3.14 15.23 -2.11
CA PHE A 35 -3.60 15.02 -3.48
C PHE A 35 -5.12 14.98 -3.57
N GLY A 36 -5.81 14.44 -2.55
CA GLY A 36 -7.27 14.46 -2.48
C GLY A 36 -7.80 15.90 -2.45
N ALA A 37 -7.19 16.76 -1.65
CA ALA A 37 -7.51 18.20 -1.63
C ALA A 37 -7.25 18.86 -2.98
N LEU A 38 -6.14 18.55 -3.65
CA LEU A 38 -5.85 19.07 -4.99
C LEU A 38 -6.89 18.62 -6.02
N LEU A 39 -7.21 17.33 -6.07
CA LEU A 39 -8.22 16.80 -7.01
C LEU A 39 -9.59 17.45 -6.77
N ASN A 40 -9.96 17.66 -5.51
CA ASN A 40 -11.20 18.36 -5.15
C ASN A 40 -11.21 19.81 -5.66
N ILE A 41 -10.11 20.56 -5.50
CA ILE A 41 -9.97 21.93 -6.03
C ILE A 41 -10.14 21.96 -7.56
N PHE A 42 -9.67 20.95 -8.27
CA PHE A 42 -9.81 20.84 -9.73
C PHE A 42 -11.12 20.19 -10.20
N GLY A 43 -12.04 19.87 -9.28
CA GLY A 43 -13.31 19.22 -9.62
C GLY A 43 -13.16 17.82 -10.22
N VAL A 44 -12.03 17.15 -9.97
CA VAL A 44 -11.84 15.76 -10.39
C VAL A 44 -12.61 14.88 -9.41
N PRO A 45 -13.58 14.07 -9.88
CA PRO A 45 -14.35 13.22 -8.99
C PRO A 45 -13.42 12.21 -8.31
N LEU A 46 -13.51 12.15 -6.99
CA LEU A 46 -12.90 11.07 -6.22
C LEU A 46 -13.70 9.77 -6.50
N ARG A 47 -13.06 8.63 -6.21
CA ARG A 47 -13.65 7.32 -6.48
C ARG A 47 -15.02 7.19 -5.83
N ASP A 48 -15.98 6.65 -6.58
CA ASP A 48 -17.26 6.24 -6.03
C ASP A 48 -17.07 4.96 -5.21
N GLU A 49 -17.12 5.09 -3.88
CA GLU A 49 -17.03 3.99 -2.93
C GLU A 49 -18.39 3.51 -2.41
N THR A 50 -19.50 3.96 -3.02
CA THR A 50 -20.87 3.66 -2.58
C THR A 50 -21.10 2.16 -2.41
N THR A 51 -20.59 1.33 -3.33
CA THR A 51 -20.74 -0.14 -3.23
C THR A 51 -20.05 -0.72 -1.99
N LEU A 52 -18.86 -0.22 -1.62
CA LEU A 52 -18.13 -0.72 -0.45
C LEU A 52 -18.78 -0.24 0.85
N LEU A 53 -19.32 0.97 0.87
CA LEU A 53 -20.09 1.50 2.00
C LEU A 53 -21.37 0.70 2.24
N ILE A 54 -22.08 0.30 1.19
CA ILE A 54 -23.25 -0.59 1.32
C ILE A 54 -22.88 -1.90 2.02
N TYR A 55 -21.78 -2.54 1.61
CA TYR A 55 -21.33 -3.78 2.28
C TYR A 55 -20.91 -3.56 3.73
N LEU A 56 -20.29 -2.41 4.04
CA LEU A 56 -19.94 -2.04 5.40
C LEU A 56 -21.20 -1.82 6.27
N GLU A 57 -22.26 -1.23 5.72
CA GLU A 57 -23.53 -1.00 6.42
C GLU A 57 -24.33 -2.31 6.62
N GLU A 58 -24.42 -3.15 5.59
CA GLU A 58 -25.21 -4.38 5.65
C GLU A 58 -24.56 -5.48 6.49
N SER A 59 -23.23 -5.55 6.54
CA SER A 59 -22.49 -6.63 7.20
C SER A 59 -21.12 -6.20 7.72
N PRO A 60 -21.05 -5.27 8.69
CA PRO A 60 -19.80 -4.63 9.11
C PRO A 60 -18.75 -5.61 9.61
N ILE A 61 -19.15 -6.61 10.41
CA ILE A 61 -18.20 -7.59 10.97
C ILE A 61 -17.61 -8.45 9.87
N VAL A 62 -18.43 -8.98 8.96
CA VAL A 62 -17.97 -9.83 7.86
C VAL A 62 -17.08 -9.01 6.91
N PHE A 63 -17.50 -7.78 6.60
CA PHE A 63 -16.74 -6.90 5.73
C PHE A 63 -15.36 -6.55 6.32
N LEU A 64 -15.31 -6.07 7.57
CA LEU A 64 -14.07 -5.61 8.20
C LEU A 64 -13.09 -6.74 8.56
N PHE A 65 -13.59 -7.92 8.92
CA PHE A 65 -12.74 -9.00 9.45
C PHE A 65 -12.55 -10.18 8.51
N LEU A 66 -13.32 -10.28 7.41
CA LEU A 66 -13.15 -11.34 6.41
C LEU A 66 -12.89 -10.78 5.02
N VAL A 67 -13.78 -9.93 4.50
CA VAL A 67 -13.69 -9.44 3.11
C VAL A 67 -12.47 -8.54 2.93
N LEU A 68 -12.34 -7.50 3.75
CA LEU A 68 -11.28 -6.50 3.62
C LEU A 68 -9.88 -7.08 3.83
N PRO A 69 -9.61 -7.95 4.84
CA PRO A 69 -8.34 -8.64 4.95
C PRO A 69 -8.02 -9.54 3.75
N SER A 70 -9.03 -10.23 3.21
CA SER A 70 -8.85 -11.11 2.05
C SER A 70 -8.52 -10.34 0.78
N LEU A 71 -9.19 -9.21 0.54
CA LEU A 71 -8.90 -8.32 -0.58
C LEU A 71 -7.50 -7.70 -0.47
N ALA A 72 -7.14 -7.17 0.71
CA ALA A 72 -5.82 -6.60 0.95
C ALA A 72 -4.72 -7.63 0.70
N LEU A 73 -4.87 -8.86 1.20
CA LEU A 73 -3.90 -9.94 0.96
C LEU A 73 -3.82 -10.32 -0.53
N LEU A 74 -4.96 -10.46 -1.20
CA LEU A 74 -5.01 -10.81 -2.62
C LEU A 74 -4.30 -9.76 -3.48
N GLU A 75 -4.56 -8.49 -3.23
CA GLU A 75 -3.88 -7.37 -3.91
C GLU A 75 -2.38 -7.41 -3.63
N GLU A 76 -1.97 -7.56 -2.37
CA GLU A 76 -0.55 -7.66 -2.04
C GLU A 76 0.13 -8.84 -2.74
N VAL A 77 -0.52 -10.01 -2.84
CA VAL A 77 0.01 -11.14 -3.61
C VAL A 77 0.17 -10.76 -5.08
N PHE A 78 -0.87 -10.21 -5.70
CA PHE A 78 -0.87 -9.86 -7.12
C PHE A 78 0.24 -8.86 -7.46
N PHE A 79 0.41 -7.83 -6.63
CA PHE A 79 1.37 -6.77 -6.90
C PHE A 79 2.78 -7.04 -6.36
N ARG A 80 2.98 -7.95 -5.39
CA ARG A 80 4.31 -8.19 -4.76
C ARG A 80 4.95 -9.44 -5.29
N LEU A 81 4.18 -10.39 -5.83
CA LEU A 81 4.73 -11.58 -6.48
C LEU A 81 5.65 -11.22 -7.67
N PRO A 82 5.29 -10.30 -8.59
CA PRO A 82 6.21 -9.90 -9.66
C PRO A 82 7.52 -9.32 -9.10
N LEU A 83 7.42 -8.47 -8.07
CA LEU A 83 8.60 -7.89 -7.41
C LEU A 83 9.48 -8.97 -6.76
N ALA A 84 8.87 -9.96 -6.12
CA ALA A 84 9.57 -11.11 -5.53
C ALA A 84 10.31 -11.94 -6.59
N ILE A 85 9.73 -12.14 -7.77
CA ILE A 85 10.37 -12.85 -8.89
C ILE A 85 11.65 -12.13 -9.33
N PHE A 86 11.61 -10.80 -9.50
CA PHE A 86 12.79 -10.01 -9.87
C PHE A 86 13.89 -10.08 -8.79
N ILE A 87 13.51 -10.10 -7.51
CA ILE A 87 14.47 -10.25 -6.41
C ILE A 87 15.10 -11.66 -6.43
N ALA A 88 14.27 -12.70 -6.58
CA ALA A 88 14.72 -14.10 -6.61
C ALA A 88 15.65 -14.38 -7.81
N ALA A 89 15.41 -13.71 -8.94
CA ALA A 89 16.28 -13.72 -10.12
C ALA A 89 17.60 -12.95 -9.94
N ARG A 90 17.89 -12.45 -8.72
CA ARG A 90 19.05 -11.61 -8.40
C ARG A 90 19.13 -10.37 -9.28
N GLY A 91 17.97 -9.79 -9.59
CA GLY A 91 17.88 -8.56 -10.37
C GLY A 91 18.72 -7.43 -9.78
N HIS A 92 19.30 -6.61 -10.65
CA HIS A 92 20.05 -5.44 -10.20
C HIS A 92 19.14 -4.53 -9.34
N PRO A 93 19.61 -3.96 -8.22
CA PRO A 93 18.76 -3.17 -7.31
C PRO A 93 18.00 -2.03 -7.99
N MET A 94 18.59 -1.38 -9.01
CA MET A 94 17.88 -0.37 -9.79
C MET A 94 16.69 -0.94 -10.57
N VAL A 95 16.82 -2.16 -11.12
CA VAL A 95 15.73 -2.83 -11.83
C VAL A 95 14.59 -3.15 -10.85
N ILE A 96 14.92 -3.67 -9.66
CA ILE A 96 13.92 -3.94 -8.60
C ILE A 96 13.16 -2.65 -8.24
N PHE A 97 13.87 -1.52 -8.13
CA PHE A 97 13.26 -0.24 -7.80
C PHE A 97 12.36 0.30 -8.91
N VAL A 98 12.80 0.19 -10.17
CA VAL A 98 11.98 0.57 -11.34
C VAL A 98 10.73 -0.30 -11.41
N VAL A 99 10.86 -1.61 -11.20
CA VAL A 99 9.72 -2.54 -11.14
C VAL A 99 8.76 -2.17 -10.01
N ALA A 100 9.26 -1.79 -8.83
CA ALA A 100 8.42 -1.30 -7.75
C ALA A 100 7.61 -0.07 -8.19
N ILE A 101 8.25 0.95 -8.78
CA ILE A 101 7.56 2.15 -9.29
C ILE A 101 6.50 1.78 -10.34
N MET A 102 6.82 0.89 -11.28
CA MET A 102 5.88 0.46 -12.32
C MET A 102 4.67 -0.26 -11.71
N LEU A 103 4.88 -1.19 -10.79
CA LEU A 103 3.80 -1.92 -10.13
C LEU A 103 2.93 -0.99 -9.29
N SER A 104 3.53 0.03 -8.67
CA SER A 104 2.81 1.07 -7.95
C SER A 104 1.97 1.96 -8.87
N ALA A 105 2.49 2.34 -10.04
CA ALA A 105 1.70 3.08 -11.03
C ALA A 105 0.53 2.24 -11.57
N ILE A 106 0.74 0.95 -11.83
CA ILE A 106 -0.32 0.01 -12.24
C ILE A 106 -1.37 -0.14 -11.14
N PHE A 107 -0.93 -0.28 -9.88
CA PHE A 107 -1.82 -0.32 -8.72
C PHE A 107 -2.71 0.93 -8.66
N GLY A 108 -2.12 2.12 -8.75
CA GLY A 108 -2.89 3.36 -8.74
C GLY A 108 -3.86 3.46 -9.91
N TYR A 109 -3.42 3.11 -11.12
CA TYR A 109 -4.30 3.11 -12.30
C TYR A 109 -5.47 2.14 -12.16
N ALA A 110 -5.26 0.95 -11.57
CA ALA A 110 -6.32 -0.04 -11.34
C ALA A 110 -7.42 0.46 -10.38
N HIS A 111 -7.13 1.48 -9.56
CA HIS A 111 -8.06 2.03 -8.57
C HIS A 111 -8.90 3.22 -9.08
N GLY A 112 -8.77 3.60 -10.35
CA GLY A 112 -9.61 4.65 -10.95
C GLY A 112 -8.91 5.50 -12.01
N GLY A 113 -7.95 4.93 -12.72
CA GLY A 113 -7.27 5.56 -13.86
C GLY A 113 -6.13 6.51 -13.47
N TRP A 114 -5.78 7.41 -14.40
CA TRP A 114 -4.59 8.26 -14.30
C TRP A 114 -4.56 9.15 -13.06
N TRP A 115 -5.72 9.66 -12.64
CA TRP A 115 -5.85 10.55 -11.48
C TRP A 115 -5.61 9.85 -10.14
N GLN A 116 -5.69 8.52 -10.11
CA GLN A 116 -5.45 7.73 -8.92
C GLN A 116 -3.98 7.30 -8.77
N ILE A 117 -3.13 7.50 -9.79
CA ILE A 117 -1.70 7.20 -9.69
C ILE A 117 -1.01 8.02 -8.59
N PRO A 118 -1.23 9.35 -8.44
CA PRO A 118 -0.60 10.11 -7.37
C PRO A 118 -1.12 9.78 -5.96
N LEU A 119 -2.36 9.28 -5.85
CA LEU A 119 -2.98 8.86 -4.59
C LEU A 119 -2.57 7.43 -4.25
N GLN A 120 -3.23 6.50 -4.93
CA GLN A 120 -3.12 5.07 -4.69
C GLN A 120 -1.77 4.53 -5.17
N GLY A 121 -1.19 5.10 -6.22
CA GLY A 121 0.14 4.67 -6.68
C GLY A 121 1.25 5.00 -5.67
N VAL A 122 1.19 6.14 -4.97
CA VAL A 122 2.16 6.43 -3.90
C VAL A 122 1.98 5.47 -2.72
N SER A 123 0.73 5.19 -2.32
CA SER A 123 0.43 4.17 -1.31
C SER A 123 0.93 2.78 -1.72
N GLY A 124 0.69 2.39 -2.97
CA GLY A 124 1.24 1.16 -3.56
C GLY A 124 2.78 1.11 -3.54
N PHE A 125 3.44 2.25 -3.71
CA PHE A 125 4.90 2.35 -3.62
C PHE A 125 5.41 2.21 -2.19
N MET A 126 4.73 2.83 -1.22
CA MET A 126 5.05 2.67 0.21
C MET A 126 4.91 1.21 0.66
N LEU A 127 3.88 0.50 0.16
CA LEU A 127 3.71 -0.93 0.40
C LEU A 127 4.83 -1.76 -0.25
N CYS A 128 5.31 -1.40 -1.44
CA CYS A 128 6.52 -2.01 -2.00
C CYS A 128 7.76 -1.75 -1.12
N ILE A 129 7.92 -0.54 -0.57
CA ILE A 129 9.02 -0.25 0.37
C ILE A 129 8.92 -1.12 1.62
N ILE A 130 7.72 -1.30 2.20
CA ILE A 130 7.51 -2.21 3.33
C ILE A 130 7.92 -3.63 2.94
N PHE A 131 7.45 -4.14 1.81
CA PHE A 131 7.80 -5.48 1.32
C PHE A 131 9.32 -5.65 1.20
N LEU A 132 10.01 -4.71 0.55
CA LEU A 132 11.47 -4.76 0.37
C LEU A 132 12.22 -4.70 1.70
N LYS A 133 11.76 -3.85 2.63
CA LYS A 133 12.40 -3.56 3.92
C LYS A 133 12.16 -4.62 4.99
N CYS A 134 11.02 -5.31 4.97
CA CYS A 134 10.59 -6.25 6.00
C CYS A 134 10.84 -7.73 5.66
N GLY A 135 11.64 -8.01 4.63
CA GLY A 135 12.04 -9.38 4.30
C GLY A 135 12.28 -9.62 2.82
N GLY A 136 11.76 -8.78 1.92
CA GLY A 136 11.80 -9.00 0.48
C GLY A 136 13.23 -9.11 -0.04
N LEU A 137 14.10 -8.15 0.31
CA LEU A 137 15.51 -8.18 -0.08
C LEU A 137 16.35 -9.22 0.69
N GLN A 138 15.80 -9.80 1.76
CA GLN A 138 16.43 -10.83 2.57
C GLN A 138 15.92 -12.23 2.22
N ASN A 139 15.19 -12.38 1.11
CA ASN A 139 14.55 -13.63 0.65
C ASN A 139 13.52 -14.22 1.65
N LYS A 140 12.98 -13.41 2.56
CA LYS A 140 11.92 -13.77 3.52
C LYS A 140 10.56 -13.30 3.00
N TYR A 141 10.17 -13.80 1.82
CA TYR A 141 9.00 -13.30 1.08
C TYR A 141 7.69 -13.42 1.86
N GLY A 142 7.47 -14.52 2.59
CA GLY A 142 6.26 -14.69 3.40
C GLY A 142 6.13 -13.63 4.50
N LYS A 143 7.24 -13.31 5.19
CA LYS A 143 7.28 -12.25 6.19
C LYS A 143 7.04 -10.87 5.56
N ALA A 144 7.68 -10.62 4.42
CA ALA A 144 7.53 -9.37 3.67
C ALA A 144 6.08 -9.14 3.22
N LEU A 145 5.46 -10.17 2.64
CA LEU A 145 4.08 -10.16 2.19
C LEU A 145 3.11 -9.95 3.36
N LEU A 146 3.31 -10.67 4.47
CA LEU A 146 2.49 -10.47 5.66
C LEU A 146 2.63 -9.04 6.21
N SER A 147 3.86 -8.51 6.24
CA SER A 147 4.10 -7.15 6.72
C SER A 147 3.39 -6.09 5.87
N SER A 148 3.48 -6.19 4.54
CA SER A 148 2.79 -5.25 3.65
C SER A 148 1.28 -5.44 3.69
N SER A 149 0.78 -6.67 3.76
CA SER A 149 -0.66 -6.97 3.88
C SER A 149 -1.26 -6.44 5.17
N CYS A 150 -0.56 -6.57 6.31
CA CYS A 150 -1.01 -5.99 7.56
C CYS A 150 -1.11 -4.47 7.49
N ILE A 151 -0.12 -3.81 6.88
CA ILE A 151 -0.15 -2.34 6.76
C ILE A 151 -1.21 -1.88 5.78
N HIS A 152 -1.39 -2.59 4.68
CA HIS A 152 -2.47 -2.31 3.72
C HIS A 152 -3.86 -2.49 4.37
N LEU A 153 -4.06 -3.56 5.14
CA LEU A 153 -5.30 -3.74 5.89
C LEU A 153 -5.52 -2.60 6.90
N ILE A 154 -4.50 -2.21 7.66
CA ILE A 154 -4.59 -1.12 8.63
C ILE A 154 -4.91 0.20 7.91
N SER A 155 -4.29 0.50 6.76
CA SER A 155 -4.63 1.70 5.99
C SER A 155 -6.07 1.66 5.53
N ASN A 156 -6.57 0.51 5.07
CA ASN A 156 -7.96 0.38 4.63
C ASN A 156 -8.92 0.59 5.82
N TRP A 157 -8.65 -0.01 6.99
CA TRP A 157 -9.47 0.24 8.18
C TRP A 157 -9.49 1.70 8.60
N ILE A 158 -8.35 2.38 8.58
CA ILE A 158 -8.29 3.82 8.88
C ILE A 158 -9.10 4.61 7.85
N ALA A 159 -8.94 4.31 6.56
CA ALA A 159 -9.68 4.98 5.49
C ALA A 159 -11.21 4.80 5.68
N PHE A 160 -11.69 3.57 5.86
CA PHE A 160 -13.11 3.30 6.11
C PHE A 160 -13.63 3.97 7.37
N TYR A 161 -12.84 3.99 8.45
CA TYR A 161 -13.21 4.70 9.67
C TYR A 161 -13.34 6.20 9.43
N LEU A 162 -12.42 6.79 8.67
CA LEU A 162 -12.47 8.21 8.32
C LEU A 162 -13.69 8.53 7.46
N MET A 163 -14.02 7.69 6.47
CA MET A 163 -15.23 7.86 5.65
C MET A 163 -16.50 7.79 6.53
N ALA A 164 -16.59 6.77 7.39
CA ALA A 164 -17.77 6.54 8.22
C ALA A 164 -18.02 7.64 9.27
N VAL A 165 -16.95 8.24 9.83
CA VAL A 165 -17.08 9.25 10.88
C VAL A 165 -17.15 10.67 10.32
N TRP A 166 -16.45 10.95 9.22
CA TRP A 166 -16.27 12.32 8.71
C TRP A 166 -17.00 12.58 7.39
N GLY A 167 -17.62 11.57 6.78
CA GLY A 167 -18.29 11.70 5.47
C GLY A 167 -17.34 12.11 4.34
N MET A 168 -16.05 11.79 4.51
CA MET A 168 -15.01 12.00 3.49
C MET A 168 -14.97 10.85 2.50
#